data_AF-A0A9E5ED30-F1
#
_entry.id   AF-A0A9E5ED30-F1
#
_cell.length_a   1.000
_cell.length_b   1.000
_cell.length_c   1.000
_cell.angle_alpha   90.00
_cell.angle_beta   90.00
_cell.angle_gamma   90.00
#
_symmetry.space_group_name_H-M   'P 1'
#
loop_
_entity.id
_entity.type
_entity.pdbx_description
1 polymer ?
#
loop_
_entity_poly.entity_id
_entity_poly.type
_entity_poly.pdbx_seq_one_letter_code
_entity_poly.pdbx_strand_id
1 'polypeptide(L)'
;AQNNLPLSLLQLEPRTGRTHQLRVQTAEHGHPILGDRTYGDFDFNKTAGTARGLKRLFLHAQFTELSFNWQGEKCHFKAESPLPKEFLAALGESGDGPPAKIKKPTPTGTTVSPRLRIRL
;
A
#
# COMPACT_ATOMS: atom_id res chain seq x y z
N ALA A 1 -7.46 9.08 -26.15
CA ALA A 1 -6.17 9.55 -25.63
C ALA A 1 -5.93 8.88 -24.29
N GLN A 2 -4.97 7.95 -24.19
CA GLN A 2 -4.56 7.41 -22.88
C GLN A 2 -3.92 8.56 -22.10
N ASN A 3 -4.65 9.12 -21.14
CA ASN A 3 -4.08 10.00 -20.12
C ASN A 3 -3.19 9.14 -19.23
N ASN A 4 -1.91 9.07 -19.57
CA ASN A 4 -0.89 8.39 -18.80
C ASN A 4 -0.59 9.26 -17.57
N LEU A 5 -1.18 8.92 -16.43
CA LEU A 5 -0.90 9.59 -15.16
C LEU A 5 0.40 9.00 -14.59
N PRO A 6 1.33 9.82 -14.08
CA PRO A 6 2.56 9.33 -13.44
C PRO A 6 2.23 8.68 -12.09
N LEU A 7 1.76 7.44 -12.14
CA LEU A 7 1.39 6.63 -10.98
C LEU A 7 2.34 5.45 -10.83
N SER A 8 2.52 5.00 -9.60
CA SER A 8 3.31 3.80 -9.29
C SER A 8 2.66 3.03 -8.16
N LEU A 9 2.64 1.71 -8.28
CA LEU A 9 2.20 0.82 -7.21
C LEU A 9 3.37 0.53 -6.28
N LEU A 10 3.20 0.84 -5.00
CA LEU A 10 4.22 0.60 -3.97
C LEU A 10 3.72 -0.45 -2.99
N GLN A 11 4.64 -1.30 -2.54
CA GLN A 11 4.40 -2.22 -1.42
C GLN A 11 5.15 -1.70 -0.20
N LEU A 12 4.41 -1.49 0.90
CA LEU A 12 4.96 -0.85 2.10
C LEU A 12 4.84 -1.80 3.30
N GLU A 13 5.89 -1.87 4.13
CA GLU A 13 5.92 -2.64 5.38
C GLU A 13 6.18 -1.69 6.55
N PRO A 14 5.15 -1.09 7.16
CA PRO A 14 5.33 -0.20 8.31
C PRO A 14 6.02 -0.93 9.47
N ARG A 15 7.12 -0.35 9.96
CA ARG A 15 7.87 -0.86 11.11
C ARG A 15 7.26 -0.49 12.46
N THR A 16 6.43 0.56 12.46
CA THR A 16 5.73 1.10 13.62
C THR A 16 4.29 1.42 13.21
N GLY A 17 3.39 1.59 14.19
CA GLY A 17 1.96 1.83 13.95
C GLY A 17 1.51 3.26 14.25
N ARG A 18 2.34 4.29 13.95
CA ARG A 18 1.93 5.68 14.23
C ARG A 18 0.76 6.09 13.34
N THR A 19 -0.13 6.94 13.86
CA THR A 19 -1.29 7.45 13.11
C THR A 19 -0.84 8.07 11.78
N HIS A 20 -1.48 7.66 10.69
CA HIS A 20 -1.20 8.13 9.32
C HIS A 20 0.25 7.95 8.84
N GLN A 21 1.06 7.11 9.49
CA GLN A 21 2.50 7.04 9.27
C GLN A 21 2.92 6.97 7.80
N LEU A 22 2.36 6.02 7.04
CA LEU A 22 2.74 5.85 5.64
C LEU A 22 2.25 6.99 4.75
N ARG A 23 1.08 7.57 5.08
CA ARG A 23 0.51 8.72 4.35
C ARG A 23 1.42 9.94 4.47
N VAL A 24 1.88 10.23 5.69
CA VAL A 24 2.82 11.33 5.95
C VAL A 24 4.18 11.04 5.31
N GLN A 25 4.74 9.86 5.55
CA GLN A 25 6.07 9.51 5.04
C GLN A 25 6.15 9.57 3.51
N THR A 26 5.17 9.01 2.81
CA THR A 26 5.15 9.04 1.34
C THR A 26 5.00 10.45 0.79
N ALA A 27 4.18 11.30 1.42
CA ALA A 27 4.05 12.71 1.06
C ALA A 27 5.36 13.50 1.31
N GLU A 28 6.02 13.30 2.46
CA GLU A 28 7.31 13.94 2.79
C GLU A 28 8.43 13.57 1.81
N HIS A 29 8.38 12.37 1.22
CA HIS A 29 9.33 11.92 0.19
C HIS A 29 8.92 12.35 -1.24
N GLY A 30 7.89 13.17 -1.41
CA GLY A 30 7.43 13.66 -2.72
C GLY A 30 6.60 12.67 -3.52
N HIS A 31 6.12 11.59 -2.89
CA HIS A 31 5.30 10.56 -3.52
C HIS A 31 3.98 10.35 -2.77
N PRO A 32 3.12 11.37 -2.62
CA PRO A 32 1.88 11.27 -1.86
C PRO A 32 0.96 10.15 -2.36
N ILE A 33 0.23 9.53 -1.44
CA ILE A 33 -0.75 8.49 -1.77
C ILE A 33 -1.93 9.11 -2.53
N LEU A 34 -2.29 8.47 -3.65
CA LEU A 34 -3.44 8.85 -4.47
C LEU A 34 -4.75 8.79 -3.67
N GLY A 35 -5.55 9.85 -3.79
CA GLY A 35 -6.82 9.99 -3.08
C GLY A 35 -6.69 10.35 -1.60
N ASP A 36 -5.48 10.65 -1.10
CA ASP A 36 -5.29 11.24 0.22
C ASP A 36 -5.74 12.70 0.24
N ARG A 37 -6.78 13.00 1.03
CA ARG A 37 -7.36 14.34 1.15
C ARG A 37 -6.61 15.26 2.12
N THR A 38 -5.70 14.71 2.94
CA THR A 38 -5.02 15.45 4.01
C THR A 38 -3.56 15.72 3.66
N TYR A 39 -2.84 14.70 3.22
CA TYR A 39 -1.39 14.79 2.90
C TYR A 39 -1.11 14.63 1.41
N GLY A 40 -2.15 14.42 0.60
CA GLY A 40 -2.01 14.23 -0.84
C GLY A 40 -1.99 15.53 -1.65
N ASP A 41 -1.78 15.40 -2.94
CA ASP A 41 -1.87 16.50 -3.90
C ASP A 41 -3.31 16.67 -4.38
N PHE A 42 -3.93 17.80 -4.03
CA PHE A 42 -5.33 18.09 -4.36
C PHE A 42 -5.58 18.23 -5.86
N ASP A 43 -4.68 18.90 -6.59
CA ASP A 43 -4.83 19.16 -8.03
C ASP A 43 -4.61 17.88 -8.82
N PHE A 44 -3.63 17.07 -8.41
CA PHE A 44 -3.41 15.76 -8.98
C PHE A 44 -4.57 14.81 -8.68
N ASN A 45 -5.08 14.79 -7.45
CA ASN A 45 -6.25 13.99 -7.07
C ASN A 45 -7.50 14.39 -7.86
N LYS A 46 -7.71 15.68 -8.12
CA LYS A 46 -8.82 16.17 -8.95
C LYS A 46 -8.66 15.69 -10.39
N THR A 47 -7.47 15.85 -10.96
CA THR A 47 -7.15 15.40 -12.32
C THR A 47 -7.33 13.89 -12.49
N ALA A 48 -6.78 13.11 -11.56
CA ALA A 48 -6.90 11.66 -11.53
C ALA A 48 -8.34 11.21 -11.26
N GLY A 49 -9.07 11.92 -10.39
CA GLY A 49 -10.48 11.69 -10.09
C GLY A 49 -11.38 11.90 -11.32
N THR A 50 -11.16 12.95 -12.10
CA THR A 50 -11.88 13.19 -13.36
C THR A 50 -11.48 12.18 -14.43
N ALA A 51 -10.20 11.83 -14.54
CA ALA A 51 -9.72 10.92 -15.57
C ALA A 51 -10.09 9.45 -15.33
N ARG A 52 -10.17 9.01 -14.06
CA ARG A 52 -10.30 7.59 -13.68
C ARG A 52 -11.40 7.31 -12.65
N GLY A 53 -12.18 8.30 -12.23
CA GLY A 53 -13.31 8.11 -11.30
C GLY A 53 -12.91 7.83 -9.85
N LEU A 54 -11.69 8.20 -9.45
CA LEU A 54 -11.10 7.85 -8.16
C LEU A 54 -11.65 8.74 -7.04
N LYS A 55 -12.31 8.13 -6.04
CA LYS A 55 -12.95 8.85 -4.91
C LYS A 55 -12.48 8.42 -3.52
N ARG A 56 -11.51 7.51 -3.43
CA ARG A 56 -11.03 6.95 -2.16
C ARG A 56 -9.51 7.01 -2.04
N LEU A 57 -9.02 6.80 -0.83
CA LEU A 57 -7.61 6.60 -0.54
C LEU A 57 -7.10 5.28 -1.15
N PHE A 58 -6.03 5.34 -1.94
CA PHE A 58 -5.36 4.17 -2.52
C PHE A 58 -4.31 3.61 -1.56
N LEU A 59 -4.77 3.21 -0.37
CA LEU A 59 -3.99 2.51 0.63
C LEU A 59 -4.79 1.28 1.06
N HIS A 60 -4.24 0.09 0.81
CA HIS A 60 -4.91 -1.18 1.07
C HIS A 60 -4.01 -2.07 1.92
N ALA A 61 -4.57 -2.84 2.86
CA ALA A 61 -3.80 -3.80 3.64
C ALA A 61 -3.85 -5.16 2.99
N GLN A 62 -2.85 -5.49 2.16
CA GLN A 62 -2.82 -6.76 1.44
C GLN A 62 -2.70 -7.96 2.40
N PHE A 63 -1.89 -7.87 3.44
CA PHE A 63 -1.84 -8.91 4.46
C PHE A 63 -1.39 -8.42 5.82
N THR A 64 -1.83 -9.14 6.86
CA THR A 64 -1.38 -8.95 8.24
C THR A 64 -0.91 -10.29 8.79
N GLU A 65 0.32 -10.31 9.30
CA GLU A 65 0.96 -11.49 9.86
C GLU A 65 1.42 -11.19 11.28
N LEU A 66 1.09 -12.10 12.21
CA LEU A 66 1.45 -12.01 13.61
C LEU A 66 1.97 -13.38 14.08
N SER A 67 3.16 -13.39 14.68
CA SER A 67 3.72 -14.56 15.37
C SER A 67 3.89 -14.23 16.84
N PHE A 68 3.35 -15.07 17.72
CA PHE A 68 3.36 -14.85 19.16
C PHE A 68 3.42 -16.18 19.90
N ASN A 69 3.89 -16.14 21.15
CA ASN A 69 3.82 -17.30 22.03
C ASN A 69 2.56 -17.19 22.89
N TRP A 70 1.74 -18.24 22.92
CA TRP A 70 0.56 -18.32 23.75
C TRP A 70 0.57 -19.65 24.50
N GLN A 71 0.55 -19.59 25.83
CA GLN A 71 0.58 -20.79 26.70
C GLN A 71 1.76 -21.76 26.42
N GLY A 72 2.92 -21.23 26.03
CA GLY A 72 4.10 -22.03 25.71
C GLY A 72 4.15 -22.54 24.27
N GLU A 73 3.09 -22.35 23.48
CA GLU A 73 3.04 -22.73 22.08
C GLU A 73 3.31 -21.54 21.15
N LYS A 74 4.02 -21.79 20.05
CA LYS A 74 4.23 -20.80 18.99
C LYS A 74 2.99 -20.74 18.11
N CYS A 75 2.26 -19.64 18.18
CA CYS A 75 1.12 -19.37 17.31
C CYS A 75 1.54 -18.49 16.14
N HIS A 76 1.01 -18.81 14.97
CA HIS A 76 1.18 -18.04 13.76
C HIS A 76 -0.19 -17.70 13.18
N PHE A 77 -0.46 -16.41 13.00
CA PHE A 77 -1.68 -15.90 12.41
C PHE A 77 -1.35 -15.13 11.14
N LYS A 78 -2.10 -15.40 10.06
CA LYS A 78 -2.00 -14.69 8.80
C LYS A 78 -3.40 -14.43 8.24
N ALA A 79 -3.67 -13.18 7.91
CA ALA A 79 -4.86 -12.75 7.19
C ALA A 79 -4.44 -12.07 5.89
N GLU A 80 -5.14 -12.38 4.80
CA GLU A 80 -4.90 -11.81 3.47
C GLU A 80 -6.16 -11.13 2.95
N SER A 81 -5.99 -10.01 2.28
CA SER A 81 -7.04 -9.29 1.57
C SER A 81 -6.55 -8.98 0.15
N PRO A 82 -7.12 -9.64 -0.89
CA PRO A 82 -6.68 -9.46 -2.27
C PRO A 82 -6.66 -7.99 -2.70
N LEU A 83 -5.71 -7.62 -3.57
CA LEU A 83 -5.59 -6.26 -4.07
C LEU A 83 -6.88 -5.87 -4.83
N PRO A 84 -7.55 -4.76 -4.47
CA PRO A 84 -8.76 -4.35 -5.18
C PRO A 84 -8.45 -4.01 -6.64
N LYS A 85 -9.29 -4.51 -7.57
CA LYS A 85 -9.11 -4.33 -9.03
C LYS A 85 -8.94 -2.87 -9.46
N GLU A 86 -9.54 -1.94 -8.71
CA GLU A 86 -9.42 -0.49 -8.95
C GLU A 86 -7.98 0.03 -8.86
N PHE A 87 -7.07 -0.61 -8.12
CA PHE A 87 -5.66 -0.22 -8.08
C PHE A 87 -4.99 -0.40 -9.44
N LEU A 88 -5.27 -1.53 -10.11
CA LEU A 88 -4.76 -1.79 -11.47
C LEU A 88 -5.47 -0.91 -12.50
N ALA A 89 -6.77 -0.71 -12.35
CA ALA A 89 -7.54 0.19 -13.21
C ALA A 89 -7.04 1.64 -13.12
N ALA A 90 -6.57 2.09 -11.96
CA ALA A 90 -5.97 3.41 -11.79
C ALA A 90 -4.66 3.56 -12.60
N LEU A 91 -3.85 2.49 -12.69
CA LEU A 91 -2.63 2.45 -13.50
C LEU A 91 -2.91 2.40 -15.02
N GLY A 92 -4.12 2.00 -15.42
CA GLY A 92 -4.48 1.80 -16.83
C GLY A 92 -4.11 0.43 -17.37
N GLU A 93 -3.84 -0.52 -16.48
CA GLU A 93 -3.71 -1.91 -16.83
C GLU A 93 -5.12 -2.53 -16.92
N SER A 94 -5.46 -3.07 -18.09
CA SER A 94 -6.67 -3.86 -18.29
C SER A 94 -6.60 -5.09 -17.39
N GLY A 95 -7.47 -5.15 -16.38
CA GLY A 95 -7.39 -6.05 -15.22
C GLY A 95 -7.59 -7.55 -15.45
N ASP A 96 -7.03 -8.11 -16.52
CA ASP A 96 -7.07 -9.56 -16.87
C ASP A 96 -5.70 -10.26 -16.78
N GLY A 97 -4.65 -9.56 -16.33
CA GLY A 97 -3.35 -10.17 -16.06
C GLY A 97 -3.22 -10.63 -14.60
N PRO A 98 -2.55 -11.77 -14.31
CA PRO A 98 -2.15 -12.07 -12.95
C PRO A 98 -1.31 -10.89 -12.41
N PRO A 99 -1.48 -10.49 -11.14
CA PRO A 99 -0.77 -9.34 -10.60
C PRO A 99 0.73 -9.52 -10.84
N ALA A 100 1.34 -8.54 -11.53
CA ALA A 100 2.77 -8.54 -11.78
C ALA A 100 3.49 -8.81 -10.46
N LYS A 101 4.44 -9.76 -10.45
CA LYS A 101 5.16 -10.15 -9.23
C LYS A 101 5.78 -8.91 -8.60
N ILE A 102 5.17 -8.39 -7.54
CA ILE A 102 5.69 -7.24 -6.82
C ILE A 102 7.03 -7.68 -6.22
N LYS A 103 8.12 -7.05 -6.65
CA LYS A 103 9.46 -7.34 -6.13
C LYS A 103 9.45 -7.04 -4.63
N LYS A 104 9.64 -8.07 -3.81
CA LYS A 104 9.83 -7.92 -2.36
C LYS A 104 11.02 -6.97 -2.13
N PRO A 105 10.89 -5.90 -1.32
CA PRO A 105 12.05 -5.15 -0.89
C PRO A 105 12.96 -6.07 -0.06
N THR A 106 14.22 -6.22 -0.47
CA THR A 106 15.24 -6.98 0.26
C THR A 106 15.54 -6.27 1.59
N PRO A 107 15.39 -6.92 2.75
CA PRO A 107 15.66 -6.27 4.03
C PRO A 107 17.17 -6.23 4.31
N THR A 108 17.81 -5.08 4.05
CA THR A 108 19.23 -4.82 4.45
C THR A 108 19.31 -4.24 5.86
N GLY A 109 18.63 -4.85 6.84
CA GLY A 109 18.61 -4.34 8.22
C GLY A 109 18.56 -5.47 9.25
N THR A 110 19.44 -5.40 10.23
CA THR A 110 19.58 -6.35 11.35
C THR A 110 18.25 -6.52 12.10
N THR A 111 17.85 -7.77 12.28
CA THR A 111 16.61 -8.20 12.94
C THR A 111 16.64 -7.90 14.44
N VAL A 112 15.67 -7.15 14.94
CA VAL A 112 15.41 -6.97 16.38
C VAL A 112 13.93 -7.26 16.65
N SER A 113 13.67 -8.44 17.22
CA SER A 113 12.51 -8.87 18.08
C SER A 113 11.07 -8.57 17.54
N PRO A 114 9.98 -9.09 18.17
CA PRO A 114 8.77 -9.47 17.45
C PRO A 114 8.07 -8.25 16.83
N ARG A 115 7.98 -8.22 15.50
CA ARG A 115 7.32 -7.15 14.74
C ARG A 115 6.03 -7.68 14.13
N LEU A 116 4.91 -7.06 14.50
CA LEU A 116 3.69 -7.07 13.71
C LEU A 116 4.07 -6.63 12.28
N ARG A 117 3.95 -7.53 11.31
CA ARG A 117 4.21 -7.25 9.90
C ARG A 117 2.87 -6.98 9.22
N ILE A 118 2.51 -5.71 9.16
CA ILE A 118 1.48 -5.24 8.24
C ILE A 118 2.21 -5.04 6.92
N ARG A 119 1.71 -5.63 5.83
CA ARG A 119 2.09 -5.23 4.49
C ARG A 119 0.87 -4.69 3.78
N LEU A 120 1.03 -3.46 3.30
CA LEU A 120 0.05 -2.75 2.51
C LEU A 120 0.35 -2.96 1.03
#